data_AF-A0A661D5I6-F1
#
_entry.id   AF-A0A661D5I6-F1
#
_cell.length_a   1.000
_cell.length_b   1.000
_cell.length_c   1.000
_cell.angle_alpha   90.00
_cell.angle_beta   90.00
_cell.angle_gamma   90.00
#
_symmetry.space_group_name_H-M   'P 1'
#
loop_
_entity.id
_entity.type
_entity.pdbx_description
1 polymer ?
#
loop_
_entity_poly.entity_id
_entity_poly.type
_entity_poly.pdbx_seq_one_letter_code
_entity_poly.pdbx_strand_id
1 'polypeptide(L)'
;MVMLKPMRKIGLVAVVVVSLGIIWMAPQDFFMRFSRAFQSTSKHQSGFGDRLDLSRNGLRLYRMHPFFGVGLGNVLEGMRLAEFEKVQVTHSVFVECLAETGIFGFMGFFFVAVMTARGFLRIAKLDMIDREFRIISVTFLALFVVVLVSESSSGSYIRSMWYILFGMVKNMEALATMRVRRATLGGWMPMMPVGRAHGANRGEKYLKPVAHRNDAAHGPEPLGW
;
A
#
# COMPACT_ATOMS: atom_id res chain seq x y z
N MET A 1 13.40 -18.14 -24.84
CA MET A 1 13.02 -18.78 -23.57
C MET A 1 13.63 -17.97 -22.43
N VAL A 2 12.86 -17.06 -21.82
CA VAL A 2 13.36 -16.12 -20.80
C VAL A 2 13.43 -16.85 -19.46
N MET A 3 14.65 -17.14 -19.02
CA MET A 3 14.95 -17.82 -17.76
C MET A 3 14.70 -16.85 -16.58
N LEU A 4 13.46 -16.82 -16.09
CA LEU A 4 13.06 -16.03 -14.93
C LEU A 4 13.88 -16.46 -13.70
N LYS A 5 14.70 -15.54 -13.16
CA LYS A 5 15.56 -15.72 -11.98
C LYS A 5 14.77 -16.37 -10.81
N PRO A 6 15.23 -17.51 -10.25
CA PRO A 6 14.51 -18.27 -9.22
C PRO A 6 14.37 -17.58 -7.86
N MET A 7 14.99 -16.41 -7.67
CA MET A 7 15.08 -15.72 -6.37
C MET A 7 13.73 -15.25 -5.81
N ARG A 8 12.71 -15.04 -6.66
CA ARG A 8 11.36 -14.65 -6.18
C ARG A 8 10.56 -15.82 -5.60
N LYS A 9 10.81 -17.05 -6.08
CA LYS A 9 10.12 -18.25 -5.60
C LYS A 9 10.60 -18.65 -4.20
N ILE A 10 11.92 -18.56 -3.96
CA ILE A 10 12.52 -18.85 -2.65
C ILE A 10 11.98 -17.89 -1.58
N GLY A 11 11.85 -16.59 -1.91
CA GLY A 11 11.26 -15.61 -0.98
C GLY A 11 9.79 -15.90 -0.65
N LEU A 12 8.98 -16.30 -1.64
CA LEU A 12 7.59 -16.68 -1.42
C LEU A 12 7.48 -17.92 -0.53
N VAL A 13 8.28 -18.96 -0.80
CA VAL A 13 8.31 -20.18 0.02
C VAL A 13 8.74 -19.86 1.45
N ALA A 14 9.77 -19.03 1.64
CA ALA A 14 10.20 -18.60 2.97
C ALA A 14 9.09 -17.87 3.74
N VAL A 15 8.36 -16.95 3.10
CA VAL A 15 7.23 -16.26 3.73
C VAL A 15 6.11 -17.23 4.10
N VAL A 16 5.78 -18.18 3.23
CA VAL A 16 4.75 -19.18 3.51
C VAL A 16 5.16 -20.09 4.67
N VAL A 17 6.40 -20.57 4.69
CA VAL A 17 6.92 -21.42 5.77
C VAL A 17 6.95 -20.67 7.10
N VAL A 18 7.40 -19.41 7.12
CA VAL A 18 7.39 -18.57 8.33
C VAL A 18 5.96 -18.32 8.80
N SER A 19 5.02 -18.03 7.89
CA SER A 19 3.62 -17.80 8.23
C SER A 19 2.96 -19.06 8.81
N LEU A 20 3.25 -20.23 8.23
CA LEU A 20 2.77 -21.53 8.75
C LEU A 20 3.39 -21.86 10.11
N GLY A 21 4.67 -21.53 10.33
CA GLY A 21 5.33 -21.67 11.62
C GLY A 21 4.69 -20.79 12.69
N ILE A 22 4.39 -19.53 12.37
CA ILE A 22 3.68 -18.60 13.27
C ILE A 22 2.27 -19.12 13.59
N ILE A 23 1.54 -19.62 12.58
CA ILE A 23 0.21 -20.22 12.74
C ILE A 23 0.27 -21.45 13.65
N TRP A 24 1.29 -22.30 13.49
CA TRP A 24 1.45 -23.51 14.29
C TRP A 24 1.85 -23.21 15.74
N MET A 25 2.64 -22.15 15.97
CA MET A 25 2.99 -21.67 17.31
C MET A 25 1.89 -20.80 17.95
N ALA A 26 0.85 -20.42 17.20
CA ALA A 26 -0.24 -19.64 17.75
C ALA A 26 -1.04 -20.48 18.76
N PRO A 27 -1.27 -19.98 19.99
CA PRO A 27 -2.08 -20.68 20.98
C PRO A 27 -3.47 -21.00 20.41
N GLN A 28 -4.05 -22.15 20.77
CA GLN A 28 -5.39 -22.54 20.28
C GLN A 28 -6.46 -21.48 20.58
N ASP A 29 -6.29 -20.71 21.65
CA ASP A 29 -7.15 -19.57 22.01
C ASP A 29 -7.17 -18.46 20.95
N PHE A 30 -6.09 -18.30 20.17
CA PHE A 30 -6.01 -17.31 19.10
C PHE A 30 -7.09 -17.53 18.05
N PHE A 31 -7.32 -18.79 17.64
CA PHE A 31 -8.32 -19.13 16.62
C PHE A 31 -9.75 -18.98 17.13
N MET A 32 -10.01 -19.30 18.40
CA MET A 32 -11.32 -19.05 19.03
C MET A 32 -11.62 -17.56 19.17
N ARG A 33 -10.60 -16.73 19.41
CA ARG A 33 -10.74 -15.26 19.42
C ARG A 33 -10.98 -14.71 18.02
N PHE A 34 -10.23 -15.22 17.03
CA PHE A 34 -10.39 -14.82 15.63
C PHE A 34 -11.80 -15.11 15.10
N SER A 35 -12.35 -16.30 15.39
CA SER A 35 -13.70 -16.68 14.95
C SER A 35 -14.82 -15.86 15.63
N ARG A 36 -14.66 -15.54 16.93
CA ARG A 36 -15.61 -14.69 17.66
C ARG A 36 -15.61 -13.25 17.17
N ALA A 37 -14.42 -12.69 16.93
CA ALA A 37 -14.30 -11.36 16.34
C ALA A 37 -14.99 -11.29 14.96
N PHE A 38 -14.93 -12.37 14.17
CA PHE A 38 -15.52 -12.40 12.84
C PHE A 38 -17.05 -12.50 12.90
N GLN A 39 -17.60 -13.21 13.89
CA GLN A 39 -19.05 -13.33 14.09
C GLN A 39 -19.71 -12.07 14.70
N SER A 40 -18.98 -11.27 15.49
CA SER A 40 -19.53 -10.07 16.14
C SER A 40 -19.87 -8.92 15.18
N THR A 41 -19.36 -8.95 13.95
CA THR A 41 -19.54 -7.86 12.95
C THR A 41 -20.96 -7.83 12.36
N SER A 42 -21.77 -8.89 12.53
CA SER A 42 -22.95 -9.11 11.69
C SER A 42 -24.30 -8.62 12.25
N LYS A 43 -24.38 -8.05 13.47
CA LYS A 43 -25.70 -7.94 14.13
C LYS A 43 -26.22 -6.63 14.72
N HIS A 44 -25.48 -5.53 14.90
CA HIS A 44 -26.05 -4.35 15.59
C HIS A 44 -25.83 -3.02 14.85
N GLN A 45 -26.92 -2.44 14.32
CA GLN A 45 -26.98 -1.04 13.91
C GLN A 45 -27.12 -0.17 15.16
N SER A 46 -26.00 0.28 15.71
CA SER A 46 -25.96 1.16 16.89
C SER A 46 -25.93 2.64 16.48
N GLY A 47 -26.76 3.46 17.11
CA GLY A 47 -26.88 4.90 16.86
C GLY A 47 -25.62 5.69 17.23
N PHE A 48 -25.58 7.00 16.94
CA PHE A 48 -24.43 7.86 17.25
C PHE A 48 -24.07 7.88 18.75
N GLY A 49 -25.09 7.86 19.63
CA GLY A 49 -24.90 7.80 21.08
C GLY A 49 -24.18 6.53 21.55
N ASP A 50 -24.56 5.37 21.02
CA ASP A 50 -23.89 4.11 21.34
C ASP A 50 -22.42 4.09 20.93
N ARG A 51 -22.08 4.70 19.79
CA ARG A 51 -20.67 4.79 19.35
C ARG A 51 -19.82 5.62 20.29
N LEU A 52 -20.39 6.69 20.85
CA LEU A 52 -19.70 7.52 21.85
C LEU A 52 -19.49 6.76 23.15
N ASP A 53 -20.49 6.02 23.62
CA ASP A 53 -20.37 5.19 24.83
C ASP A 53 -19.30 4.11 24.65
N LEU A 54 -19.30 3.42 23.51
CA LEU A 54 -18.29 2.41 23.19
C LEU A 54 -16.89 3.02 23.14
N SER A 55 -16.74 4.19 22.51
CA SER A 55 -15.47 4.90 22.47
C SER A 55 -15.00 5.32 23.87
N ARG A 56 -15.92 5.75 24.75
CA ARG A 56 -15.62 6.05 26.16
C ARG A 56 -15.16 4.79 26.90
N ASN A 57 -15.80 3.64 26.67
CA ASN A 57 -15.38 2.37 27.26
C ASN A 57 -13.99 1.97 26.77
N GLY A 58 -13.68 2.14 25.49
CA GLY A 58 -12.32 1.89 24.97
C GLY A 58 -11.27 2.79 25.62
N LEU A 59 -11.57 4.08 25.81
CA LEU A 59 -10.66 5.00 26.52
C LEU A 59 -10.52 4.67 28.01
N ARG A 60 -11.59 4.21 28.67
CA ARG A 60 -11.51 3.69 30.05
C ARG A 60 -10.63 2.45 30.10
N LEU A 61 -10.76 1.55 29.12
CA LEU A 61 -9.92 0.36 29.00
C LEU A 61 -8.44 0.72 28.85
N TYR A 62 -8.13 1.67 27.97
CA TYR A 62 -6.79 2.22 27.83
C TYR A 62 -6.25 2.79 29.15
N ARG A 63 -7.05 3.53 29.91
CA ARG A 63 -6.60 4.11 31.20
C ARG A 63 -6.19 3.05 32.22
N MET A 64 -6.77 1.85 32.16
CA MET A 64 -6.39 0.73 33.02
C MET A 64 -5.09 0.05 32.53
N HIS A 65 -4.83 0.07 31.22
CA HIS A 65 -3.65 -0.57 30.61
C HIS A 65 -2.91 0.38 29.64
N PRO A 66 -2.34 1.51 30.12
CA PRO A 66 -1.91 2.60 29.25
C PRO A 66 -0.69 2.29 28.38
N PHE A 67 0.22 1.41 28.83
CA PHE A 67 1.48 1.19 28.13
C PHE A 67 1.38 0.16 27.00
N PHE A 68 0.82 -1.02 27.32
CA PHE A 68 0.78 -2.17 26.41
C PHE A 68 -0.64 -2.56 25.99
N GLY A 69 -1.67 -1.90 26.55
CA GLY A 69 -3.06 -2.27 26.30
C GLY A 69 -3.41 -3.65 26.85
N VAL A 70 -4.56 -4.16 26.42
CA VAL A 70 -5.08 -5.49 26.82
C VAL A 70 -4.62 -6.63 25.90
N GLY A 71 -3.82 -6.31 24.88
CA GLY A 71 -3.39 -7.23 23.83
C GLY A 71 -4.32 -7.21 22.60
N LEU A 72 -3.73 -7.54 21.44
CA LEU A 72 -4.43 -7.59 20.16
C LEU A 72 -5.59 -8.58 20.19
N GLY A 73 -6.78 -8.13 19.78
CA GLY A 73 -8.00 -8.94 19.73
C GLY A 73 -8.69 -9.11 21.09
N ASN A 74 -8.23 -8.44 22.15
CA ASN A 74 -8.73 -8.67 23.51
C ASN A 74 -9.58 -7.53 24.07
N VAL A 75 -9.97 -6.55 23.26
CA VAL A 75 -10.79 -5.41 23.74
C VAL A 75 -12.07 -5.90 24.41
N LEU A 76 -12.80 -6.82 23.77
CA LEU A 76 -14.06 -7.36 24.32
C LEU A 76 -13.84 -8.05 25.66
N GLU A 77 -12.77 -8.85 25.78
CA GLU A 77 -12.47 -9.56 27.01
C GLU A 77 -12.02 -8.60 28.12
N GLY A 78 -11.20 -7.61 27.78
CA GLY A 78 -10.80 -6.55 28.69
C GLY A 78 -12.00 -5.75 29.20
N MET A 79 -12.98 -5.44 28.34
CA MET A 79 -14.22 -4.78 28.76
C MET A 79 -15.08 -5.65 29.67
N ARG A 80 -15.13 -6.96 29.46
CA ARG A 80 -15.85 -7.90 30.33
C ARG A 80 -15.22 -7.98 31.71
N LEU A 81 -13.91 -8.14 31.77
CA LEU A 81 -13.17 -8.22 33.04
C LEU A 81 -13.26 -6.90 33.82
N ALA A 82 -13.43 -5.78 33.14
CA ALA A 82 -13.65 -4.47 33.73
C ALA A 82 -15.13 -4.16 34.05
N GLU A 83 -16.04 -5.13 33.85
CA GLU A 83 -17.46 -5.05 34.15
C GLU A 83 -18.17 -3.83 33.50
N PHE A 84 -17.80 -3.50 32.26
CA PHE A 84 -18.46 -2.40 31.55
C PHE A 84 -19.88 -2.79 31.10
N GLU A 85 -20.83 -1.88 31.29
CA GLU A 85 -22.26 -2.09 30.96
C GLU A 85 -22.49 -2.48 29.48
N LYS A 86 -21.67 -1.94 28.57
CA LYS A 86 -21.72 -2.26 27.13
C LYS A 86 -20.40 -2.92 26.71
N VAL A 87 -20.47 -4.22 26.41
CA VAL A 87 -19.36 -5.01 25.89
C VAL A 87 -19.52 -5.19 24.38
N GLN A 88 -18.95 -4.26 23.62
CA GLN A 88 -18.91 -4.31 22.16
C GLN A 88 -17.63 -3.67 21.65
N VAL A 89 -17.19 -4.07 20.46
CA VAL A 89 -16.01 -3.49 19.81
C VAL A 89 -16.25 -2.00 19.56
N THR A 90 -15.22 -1.19 19.81
CA THR A 90 -15.25 0.24 19.50
C THR A 90 -15.38 0.47 18.00
N HIS A 91 -16.35 1.28 17.58
CA HIS A 91 -16.49 1.71 16.18
C HIS A 91 -15.45 2.79 15.77
N SER A 92 -14.28 2.79 16.39
CA SER A 92 -13.18 3.70 16.09
C SER A 92 -11.87 2.93 16.17
N VAL A 93 -11.22 2.73 15.02
CA VAL A 93 -9.95 1.99 14.94
C VAL A 93 -8.87 2.62 15.83
N PHE A 94 -8.88 3.94 16.01
CA PHE A 94 -7.91 4.64 16.85
C PHE A 94 -8.07 4.29 18.32
N VAL A 95 -9.31 4.29 18.83
CA VAL A 95 -9.59 3.94 20.22
C VAL A 95 -9.33 2.46 20.44
N GLU A 96 -9.71 1.60 19.48
CA GLU A 96 -9.44 0.16 19.54
C GLU A 96 -7.93 -0.11 19.61
N CYS A 97 -7.16 0.47 18.68
CA CYS A 97 -5.70 0.32 18.62
C CYS A 97 -5.04 0.79 19.92
N LEU A 98 -5.49 1.94 20.46
CA LEU A 98 -5.00 2.47 21.71
C LEU A 98 -5.33 1.55 22.90
N ALA A 99 -6.53 0.98 22.97
CA ALA A 99 -6.92 0.06 24.02
C ALA A 99 -6.22 -1.30 23.93
N GLU A 100 -6.01 -1.83 22.72
CA GLU A 100 -5.34 -3.12 22.49
C GLU A 100 -3.85 -3.07 22.74
N THR A 101 -3.19 -1.99 22.32
CA THR A 101 -1.72 -1.93 22.23
C THR A 101 -1.09 -0.90 23.15
N GLY A 102 -1.91 -0.08 23.82
CA GLY A 102 -1.45 1.03 24.63
C GLY A 102 -0.76 2.12 23.80
N ILE A 103 -0.08 3.03 24.49
CA ILE A 103 0.57 4.17 23.86
C ILE A 103 1.69 3.73 22.90
N PHE A 104 2.43 2.66 23.21
CA PHE A 104 3.56 2.23 22.39
C PHE A 104 3.12 1.69 21.03
N GLY A 105 2.13 0.79 21.01
CA GLY A 105 1.63 0.28 19.74
C GLY A 105 0.87 1.34 18.95
N PHE A 106 0.15 2.23 19.64
CA PHE A 106 -0.51 3.36 19.00
C PHE A 106 0.48 4.33 18.33
N MET A 107 1.60 4.65 19.00
CA MET A 107 2.68 5.44 18.41
C MET A 107 3.32 4.72 17.22
N GLY A 108 3.52 3.40 17.30
CA GLY A 108 4.01 2.59 16.17
C GLY A 108 3.07 2.65 14.96
N PHE A 109 1.76 2.53 15.20
CA PHE A 109 0.73 2.67 14.17
C PHE A 109 0.80 4.05 13.49
N PHE A 110 0.81 5.14 14.26
CA PHE A 110 0.93 6.50 13.73
C PHE A 110 2.26 6.73 13.00
N PHE A 111 3.35 6.17 13.50
CA PHE A 111 4.65 6.25 12.85
C PHE A 111 4.59 5.64 11.45
N VAL A 112 4.02 4.44 11.30
CA VAL A 112 3.84 3.79 9.99
C VAL A 112 2.93 4.62 9.09
N ALA A 113 1.82 5.15 9.61
CA ALA A 113 0.92 5.99 8.84
C ALA A 113 1.59 7.27 8.30
N VAL A 114 2.36 7.96 9.16
CA VAL A 114 3.13 9.15 8.79
C VAL A 114 4.23 8.81 7.78
N MET A 115 4.96 7.70 7.96
CA MET A 115 5.97 7.26 6.99
C MET A 115 5.36 6.94 5.63
N THR A 116 4.18 6.33 5.61
CA THR A 116 3.42 6.02 4.39
C THR A 116 3.01 7.31 3.66
N ALA A 117 2.41 8.26 4.37
CA ALA A 117 2.03 9.56 3.80
C ALA A 117 3.24 10.35 3.28
N ARG A 118 4.35 10.38 4.05
CA ARG A 118 5.60 11.02 3.62
C ARG A 118 6.19 10.36 2.37
N GLY A 119 6.07 9.04 2.24
CA GLY A 119 6.49 8.30 1.05
C GLY A 119 5.73 8.76 -0.20
N PHE A 120 4.39 8.81 -0.13
CA PHE A 120 3.59 9.31 -1.25
C PHE A 120 3.90 10.77 -1.60
N LEU A 121 4.03 11.65 -0.58
CA LEU A 121 4.40 13.05 -0.79
C LEU A 121 5.78 13.21 -1.41
N ARG A 122 6.75 12.39 -1.01
CA ARG A 122 8.09 12.39 -1.60
C ARG A 122 8.02 12.02 -3.07
N ILE A 123 7.32 10.95 -3.43
CA ILE A 123 7.18 10.51 -4.83
C ILE A 123 6.46 11.57 -5.66
N ALA A 124 5.42 12.22 -5.10
CA ALA A 124 4.69 13.27 -5.79
C ALA A 124 5.53 14.53 -6.08
N LYS A 125 6.62 14.76 -5.33
CA LYS A 125 7.54 15.91 -5.49
C LYS A 125 8.73 15.63 -6.40
N LEU A 126 8.89 14.43 -6.93
CA LEU A 126 10.01 14.12 -7.82
C LEU A 126 9.72 14.68 -9.22
N ASP A 127 10.33 15.83 -9.55
CA ASP A 127 10.16 16.52 -10.85
C ASP A 127 10.63 15.71 -12.05
N MET A 128 11.55 14.76 -11.83
CA MET A 128 12.11 13.89 -12.88
C MET A 128 11.23 12.67 -13.23
N ILE A 129 10.07 12.53 -12.58
CA ILE A 129 9.20 11.36 -12.76
C ILE A 129 8.05 11.69 -13.71
N ASP A 130 7.68 10.70 -14.54
CA ASP A 130 6.57 10.79 -15.46
C ASP A 130 5.29 11.29 -14.78
N ARG A 131 4.57 12.20 -15.47
CA ARG A 131 3.29 12.77 -15.01
C ARG A 131 2.33 11.72 -14.45
N GLU A 132 2.30 10.53 -15.05
CA GLU A 132 1.49 9.39 -14.63
C GLU A 132 1.80 8.93 -13.20
N PHE A 133 3.09 8.77 -12.85
CA PHE A 133 3.49 8.32 -11.52
C PHE A 133 3.13 9.33 -10.44
N ARG A 134 3.22 10.62 -10.76
CA ARG A 134 2.80 11.69 -9.85
C ARG A 134 1.29 11.61 -9.61
N ILE A 135 0.48 11.45 -10.66
CA ILE A 135 -0.98 11.29 -10.55
C ILE A 135 -1.30 10.08 -9.68
N ILE A 136 -0.69 8.93 -9.97
CA ILE A 136 -0.87 7.70 -9.18
C ILE A 136 -0.56 7.96 -7.71
N SER A 137 0.58 8.56 -7.39
CA SER A 137 1.00 8.81 -6.01
C SER A 137 0.05 9.74 -5.26
N VAL A 138 -0.43 10.80 -5.91
CA VAL A 138 -1.42 11.73 -5.34
C VAL A 138 -2.76 11.04 -5.11
N THR A 139 -3.23 10.24 -6.06
CA THR A 139 -4.48 9.46 -5.90
C THR A 139 -4.39 8.48 -4.74
N PHE A 140 -3.27 7.75 -4.62
CA PHE A 140 -3.08 6.84 -3.48
C PHE A 140 -2.96 7.57 -2.14
N LEU A 141 -2.32 8.74 -2.10
CA LEU A 141 -2.31 9.57 -0.90
C LEU A 141 -3.73 10.03 -0.51
N ALA A 142 -4.54 10.44 -1.48
CA ALA A 142 -5.92 10.84 -1.24
C ALA A 142 -6.75 9.66 -0.71
N LEU A 143 -6.64 8.49 -1.33
CA LEU A 143 -7.30 7.26 -0.87
C LEU A 143 -6.85 6.87 0.54
N PHE A 144 -5.56 6.98 0.83
CA PHE A 144 -5.00 6.71 2.15
C PHE A 144 -5.61 7.62 3.23
N VAL A 145 -5.75 8.92 2.93
CA VAL A 145 -6.40 9.87 3.86
C VAL A 145 -7.89 9.56 4.02
N VAL A 146 -8.60 9.26 2.92
CA VAL A 146 -10.02 8.88 2.98
C VAL A 146 -10.22 7.65 3.86
N VAL A 147 -9.36 6.63 3.72
CA VAL A 147 -9.36 5.43 4.57
C VAL A 147 -9.08 5.78 6.03
N LEU A 148 -8.04 6.59 6.31
CA LEU A 148 -7.74 7.03 7.68
C LEU A 148 -8.96 7.68 8.35
N VAL A 149 -9.69 8.51 7.60
CA VAL A 149 -10.86 9.22 8.10
C VAL A 149 -12.06 8.28 8.23
N SER A 150 -12.34 7.43 7.24
CA SER A 150 -13.48 6.50 7.27
C SER A 150 -13.39 5.55 8.46
N GLU A 151 -12.19 5.05 8.76
CA GLU A 151 -11.92 4.14 9.88
C GLU A 151 -11.99 4.80 11.26
N SER A 152 -12.08 6.13 11.31
CA SER A 152 -12.47 6.79 12.57
C SER A 152 -13.88 6.40 13.00
N SER A 153 -14.71 5.92 12.06
CA SER A 153 -16.15 5.67 12.21
C SER A 153 -16.58 4.23 11.93
N SER A 154 -15.71 3.38 11.36
CA SER A 154 -15.96 1.95 11.14
C SER A 154 -15.15 1.09 12.11
N GLY A 155 -15.77 0.02 12.62
CA GLY A 155 -15.16 -0.95 13.53
C GLY A 155 -14.70 -2.24 12.84
N SER A 156 -14.30 -2.17 11.56
CA SER A 156 -14.12 -3.37 10.74
C SER A 156 -12.68 -3.57 10.26
N TYR A 157 -12.15 -4.77 10.51
CA TYR A 157 -11.16 -5.59 9.78
C TYR A 157 -10.06 -4.98 8.87
N ILE A 158 -9.70 -3.70 9.01
CA ILE A 158 -8.73 -3.02 8.13
C ILE A 158 -7.28 -3.09 8.62
N ARG A 159 -7.00 -3.81 9.72
CA ARG A 159 -5.62 -4.08 10.18
C ARG A 159 -4.72 -4.62 9.06
N SER A 160 -5.24 -5.51 8.20
CA SER A 160 -4.52 -6.06 7.05
C SER A 160 -4.29 -5.03 5.94
N MET A 161 -5.18 -4.05 5.77
CA MET A 161 -5.08 -3.05 4.70
C MET A 161 -3.93 -2.06 4.93
N TRP A 162 -3.59 -1.74 6.18
CA TRP A 162 -2.44 -0.88 6.50
C TRP A 162 -1.12 -1.46 5.99
N TYR A 163 -0.93 -2.77 6.15
CA TYR A 163 0.28 -3.45 5.68
C TYR A 163 0.37 -3.46 4.14
N ILE A 164 -0.79 -3.59 3.47
CA ILE A 164 -0.86 -3.52 2.01
C ILE A 164 -0.49 -2.12 1.52
N LEU A 165 -1.03 -1.07 2.14
CA LEU A 165 -0.73 0.33 1.78
C LEU A 165 0.75 0.68 2.01
N PHE A 166 1.32 0.25 3.13
CA PHE A 166 2.76 0.42 3.39
C PHE A 166 3.62 -0.32 2.35
N GLY A 167 3.27 -1.58 2.04
CA GLY A 167 3.94 -2.36 1.01
C GLY A 167 3.86 -1.70 -0.37
N MET A 168 2.72 -1.12 -0.72
CA MET A 168 2.55 -0.37 -1.97
C MET A 168 3.49 0.84 -2.05
N VAL A 169 3.59 1.65 -0.98
CA VAL A 169 4.53 2.79 -0.95
C VAL A 169 5.97 2.34 -1.18
N LYS A 170 6.41 1.28 -0.50
CA LYS A 170 7.79 0.78 -0.66
C LYS A 170 8.07 0.26 -2.05
N ASN A 171 7.10 -0.42 -2.67
CA ASN A 171 7.22 -0.83 -4.07
C ASN A 171 7.28 0.39 -5.02
N MET A 172 6.48 1.43 -4.78
CA MET A 172 6.52 2.65 -5.58
C MET A 172 7.83 3.43 -5.42
N GLU A 173 8.36 3.57 -4.20
CA GLU A 173 9.68 4.18 -3.95
C GLU A 173 10.79 3.42 -4.70
N ALA A 174 10.74 2.08 -4.68
CA ALA A 174 11.70 1.25 -5.39
C ALA A 174 11.62 1.44 -6.91
N LEU A 175 10.41 1.46 -7.48
CA LEU A 175 10.19 1.70 -8.92
C LEU A 175 10.64 3.10 -9.34
N ALA A 176 10.32 4.12 -8.54
CA ALA A 176 10.77 5.50 -8.75
C ALA A 176 12.30 5.57 -8.80
N THR A 177 12.97 4.95 -7.82
CA THR A 177 14.44 4.92 -7.74
C THR A 177 15.07 4.20 -8.94
N MET A 178 14.46 3.08 -9.38
CA MET A 178 14.92 2.35 -10.57
C MET A 178 14.80 3.19 -11.84
N ARG A 179 13.73 3.99 -12.00
CA ARG A 179 13.57 4.87 -13.16
C ARG A 179 14.59 6.01 -13.16
N VAL A 180 14.80 6.67 -12.02
CA VAL A 180 15.82 7.74 -11.90
C VAL A 180 17.23 7.19 -12.19
N ARG A 181 17.56 5.99 -11.69
CA ARG A 181 18.84 5.32 -12.00
C ARG A 181 18.97 4.99 -13.49
N ARG A 182 17.90 4.56 -14.17
CA ARG A 182 17.95 4.34 -15.63
C ARG A 182 18.11 5.64 -16.42
N ALA A 183 17.45 6.72 -16.01
CA ALA A 183 17.59 8.02 -16.68
C ALA A 183 19.02 8.57 -16.56
N THR A 184 19.63 8.43 -15.38
CA THR A 184 21.00 8.89 -15.11
C THR A 184 22.07 8.00 -15.76
N LEU A 185 21.93 6.67 -15.70
CA LEU A 185 22.89 5.73 -16.32
C LEU A 185 22.68 5.59 -17.84
N GLY A 186 21.46 5.74 -18.33
CA GLY A 186 21.10 5.67 -19.75
C GLY A 186 21.57 6.87 -20.58
N GLY A 187 21.98 7.97 -19.94
CA GLY A 187 22.71 9.07 -20.60
C GLY A 187 24.20 8.78 -20.82
N TRP A 188 24.75 7.72 -20.21
CA TRP A 188 26.20 7.42 -20.23
C TRP A 188 26.56 5.99 -20.64
N MET A 189 25.58 5.15 -20.97
CA MET A 189 25.85 4.10 -21.94
C MET A 189 25.56 4.71 -23.31
N PRO A 190 26.57 5.24 -24.05
CA PRO A 190 26.44 5.22 -25.50
C PRO A 190 25.98 3.80 -25.78
N MET A 191 24.85 3.67 -26.49
CA MET A 191 24.51 2.38 -27.07
C MET A 191 25.79 1.93 -27.73
N MET A 192 26.51 0.97 -27.13
CA MET A 192 27.55 0.29 -27.87
C MET A 192 26.76 -0.20 -29.07
N PRO A 193 27.05 0.33 -30.27
CA PRO A 193 26.27 0.00 -31.45
C PRO A 193 26.20 -1.50 -31.41
N VAL A 194 25.00 -2.05 -31.22
CA VAL A 194 24.80 -3.49 -31.10
C VAL A 194 25.57 -4.03 -32.26
N GLY A 195 26.72 -4.63 -31.94
CA GLY A 195 27.72 -4.92 -32.95
C GLY A 195 26.95 -5.74 -33.96
N ARG A 196 26.79 -5.20 -35.17
CA ARG A 196 26.35 -5.99 -36.30
C ARG A 196 27.31 -7.15 -36.28
N ALA A 197 26.84 -8.29 -35.80
CA ALA A 197 27.57 -9.52 -35.86
C ALA A 197 27.87 -9.68 -37.34
N HIS A 198 29.11 -9.37 -37.69
CA HIS A 198 29.70 -9.66 -38.96
C HIS A 198 29.59 -11.17 -39.11
N GLY A 199 28.71 -11.59 -40.00
CA GLY A 199 28.32 -12.99 -40.12
C GLY A 199 27.50 -13.23 -41.37
N ALA A 200 28.17 -13.16 -42.50
CA ALA A 200 27.87 -13.90 -43.73
C ALA A 200 26.59 -13.53 -44.51
N ASN A 201 26.78 -12.65 -45.50
CA ASN A 201 26.77 -13.06 -46.91
C ASN A 201 25.80 -14.21 -47.28
N ARG A 202 24.54 -13.89 -47.54
CA ARG A 202 23.73 -14.66 -48.50
C ARG A 202 22.79 -13.70 -49.21
N GLY A 203 22.99 -13.59 -50.52
CA GLY A 203 22.42 -12.54 -51.36
C GLY A 203 20.91 -12.60 -51.41
N GLU A 204 20.28 -11.46 -51.14
CA GLU A 204 18.96 -11.16 -51.67
C GLU A 204 19.05 -10.00 -52.63
N LYS A 205 18.58 -10.31 -53.84
CA LYS A 205 18.55 -9.49 -55.03
C LYS A 205 17.69 -8.25 -54.78
N TYR A 206 18.24 -7.11 -55.17
CA TYR A 206 17.56 -6.03 -55.89
C TYR A 206 16.03 -5.96 -55.77
N LEU A 207 15.54 -5.09 -54.89
CA LEU A 207 14.32 -4.33 -55.17
C LEU A 207 14.66 -2.84 -55.07
N LYS A 208 14.59 -2.19 -56.25
CA LYS A 208 14.88 -0.77 -56.48
C LYS A 208 13.92 0.11 -55.67
N PRO A 209 14.38 1.25 -55.11
CA PRO A 209 13.47 2.30 -54.67
C PRO A 209 12.93 3.04 -55.90
N VAL A 210 11.60 3.00 -56.06
CA VAL A 210 10.90 3.90 -56.98
C VAL A 210 10.90 5.29 -56.35
N ALA A 211 11.63 6.20 -56.99
CA ALA A 211 11.57 7.62 -56.69
C ALA A 211 10.24 8.17 -57.20
N HIS A 212 9.31 8.50 -56.28
CA HIS A 212 8.25 9.45 -56.58
C HIS A 212 8.58 10.80 -55.96
N ARG A 213 9.22 11.59 -56.81
CA ARG A 213 9.18 13.05 -56.83
C ARG A 213 7.71 13.45 -57.02
N ASN A 214 7.19 14.32 -56.16
CA ASN A 214 6.08 15.19 -56.54
C ASN A 214 6.24 16.53 -55.83
N ASP A 215 6.75 17.46 -56.64
CA ASP A 215 6.66 18.89 -56.48
C ASP A 215 5.17 19.32 -56.59
N ALA A 216 4.70 20.14 -55.66
CA ALA A 216 3.59 21.10 -55.82
C ALA A 216 3.48 21.87 -54.49
N ALA A 217 3.97 23.10 -54.33
CA ALA A 217 3.47 24.35 -54.92
C ALA A 217 1.99 24.60 -54.61
N HIS A 218 1.72 25.43 -53.60
CA HIS A 218 0.56 26.33 -53.33
C HIS A 218 0.66 26.69 -51.83
N GLY A 219 0.72 27.90 -51.33
CA GLY A 219 0.51 29.27 -51.79
C GLY A 219 0.18 30.06 -50.49
N PRO A 220 0.58 31.34 -50.33
CA PRO A 220 0.26 32.10 -49.12
C PRO A 220 -1.15 32.70 -49.21
N GLU A 221 -1.98 32.48 -48.19
CA GLU A 221 -3.15 33.35 -47.96
C GLU A 221 -2.86 34.30 -46.80
N PRO A 222 -2.78 35.62 -47.08
CA PRO A 222 -3.10 36.65 -46.11
C PRO A 222 -4.57 37.05 -46.24
N LEU A 223 -5.22 37.38 -45.12
CA LEU A 223 -6.39 38.27 -44.93
C LEU A 223 -6.93 37.94 -43.52
N GLY A 224 -7.21 38.86 -42.61
CA GLY A 224 -7.29 40.31 -42.65
C GLY A 224 -8.14 40.73 -41.45
N TRP A 225 -7.77 41.86 -40.83
CA TRP A 225 -8.52 42.68 -39.87
C TRP A 225 -8.88 42.07 -38.50
#